data_AF-A0A838TK59-F1
#
_entry.id   AF-A0A838TK59-F1
#
_cell.length_a   1.000
_cell.length_b   1.000
_cell.length_c   1.000
_cell.angle_alpha   90.00
_cell.angle_beta   90.00
_cell.angle_gamma   90.00
#
_symmetry.space_group_name_H-M   'P 1'
#
loop_
_entity.id
_entity.type
_entity.pdbx_description
1 polymer ?
#
loop_
_entity_poly.entity_id
_entity_poly.type
_entity_poly.pdbx_seq_one_letter_code
_entity_poly.pdbx_strand_id
1 'polypeptide(L)' 'GMFKLTPEQQAELLRAAPETFRPAAGAWGRSGSTIVCLSSARVAMIRSLMRQAWEKARGPHPARRC' A
#
# COMPACT_ATOMS: atom_id res chain seq x y z
N GLY A 1 -10.74 -1.77 0.87
CA GLY A 1 -10.10 -0.45 0.62
C GLY A 1 -8.87 -0.63 -0.25
N MET A 2 -8.24 0.45 -0.71
CA MET A 2 -7.01 0.40 -1.53
C MET A 2 -5.95 1.35 -0.96
N PHE A 3 -4.69 0.91 -0.99
CA PHE A 3 -3.53 1.65 -0.50
C PHE A 3 -2.48 1.75 -1.58
N LYS A 4 -1.76 2.88 -1.59
CA LYS A 4 -0.56 3.05 -2.39
C LYS A 4 0.66 2.77 -1.51
N LEU A 5 1.38 1.70 -1.85
CA LEU A 5 2.60 1.28 -1.17
C LEU A 5 3.75 1.26 -2.18
N THR A 6 4.98 1.09 -1.68
CA THR A 6 6.10 0.74 -2.57
C THR A 6 6.00 -0.75 -2.93
N PRO A 7 6.52 -1.18 -4.10
CA PRO A 7 6.51 -2.59 -4.48
C PRO A 7 7.13 -3.52 -3.42
N GLU A 8 8.16 -3.06 -2.72
CA GLU A 8 8.86 -3.81 -1.66
C GLU A 8 7.95 -4.01 -0.44
N GLN A 9 7.33 -2.93 0.04
CA GLN A 9 6.36 -3.00 1.15
C GLN A 9 5.15 -3.85 0.79
N GLN A 10 4.68 -3.75 -0.45
CA GLN A 10 3.60 -4.60 -0.93
C GLN A 10 4.02 -6.08 -0.86
N ALA A 11 5.22 -6.44 -1.33
CA ALA A 11 5.70 -7.82 -1.29
C ALA A 11 5.82 -8.35 0.14
N GLU A 12 6.27 -7.54 1.09
CA GLU A 12 6.31 -7.91 2.51
C GLU A 12 4.92 -8.19 3.08
N LEU A 13 3.94 -7.32 2.82
CA LEU A 13 2.58 -7.49 3.34
C LEU A 13 1.84 -8.65 2.70
N LEU A 14 2.05 -8.88 1.40
CA LEU A 14 1.49 -10.05 0.70
C LEU A 14 2.05 -11.36 1.26
N ARG A 15 3.33 -11.38 1.68
CA ARG A 15 3.92 -12.55 2.36
C ARG A 15 3.42 -12.70 3.80
N ALA A 16 3.26 -11.61 4.53
CA ALA A 16 2.91 -11.63 5.94
C ALA A 16 1.42 -11.91 6.21
N ALA A 17 0.52 -11.46 5.34
CA ALA A 17 -0.93 -11.59 5.53
C ALA A 17 -1.68 -11.70 4.18
N PRO A 18 -1.51 -12.82 3.44
CA PRO A 18 -2.12 -13.01 2.13
C PRO A 18 -3.66 -13.00 2.14
N GLU A 19 -4.30 -13.33 3.26
CA GLU A 19 -5.77 -13.24 3.41
C GLU A 19 -6.28 -11.80 3.57
N THR A 20 -5.38 -10.85 3.86
CA THR A 20 -5.72 -9.44 4.08
C THR A 20 -5.36 -8.57 2.88
N PHE A 21 -4.25 -8.90 2.20
CA PHE A 21 -3.69 -8.08 1.12
C PHE A 21 -3.69 -8.81 -0.21
N ARG A 22 -4.00 -8.08 -1.28
CA ARG A 22 -3.83 -8.55 -2.66
C ARG A 22 -3.35 -7.41 -3.56
N PRO A 23 -2.51 -7.67 -4.56
CA PRO A 23 -2.15 -6.64 -5.52
C PRO A 23 -3.39 -6.22 -6.33
N ALA A 24 -3.45 -4.94 -6.72
CA ALA A 24 -4.41 -4.49 -7.72
C ALA A 24 -4.08 -5.09 -9.09
N ALA A 25 -5.05 -5.09 -10.00
CA ALA A 25 -4.86 -5.67 -11.33
C ALA A 25 -3.84 -4.90 -12.18
N GLY A 26 -3.07 -5.64 -12.97
CA GLY A 26 -2.20 -5.10 -14.03
C GLY A 26 -1.07 -4.19 -13.53
N ALA A 27 -0.84 -3.10 -14.27
CA ALA A 27 0.24 -2.15 -13.97
C ALA A 27 0.09 -1.50 -12.59
N TRP A 28 -1.14 -1.32 -12.10
CA TRP A 28 -1.40 -0.73 -10.80
C TRP A 28 -0.79 -1.56 -9.67
N GLY A 29 -1.04 -2.87 -9.65
CA GLY A 29 -0.45 -3.77 -8.64
C GLY A 29 1.07 -3.86 -8.74
N ARG A 30 1.61 -3.87 -9.95
CA ARG A 30 3.07 -3.84 -10.16
C ARG A 30 3.70 -2.56 -9.60
N SER A 31 3.01 -1.44 -9.70
CA SER A 31 3.43 -0.17 -9.12
C SER A 31 3.13 -0.02 -7.63
N GLY A 32 2.74 -1.09 -6.91
CA GLY A 32 2.49 -1.07 -5.46
C GLY A 32 1.08 -0.65 -5.04
N SER A 33 0.10 -0.64 -5.96
CA SER A 33 -1.30 -0.47 -5.58
C SER A 33 -1.83 -1.77 -4.97
N THR A 34 -2.17 -1.74 -3.68
CA THR A 34 -2.59 -2.92 -2.92
C THR A 34 -4.04 -2.79 -2.47
N ILE A 35 -4.85 -3.82 -2.73
CA ILE A 35 -6.22 -3.90 -2.24
C ILE A 35 -6.21 -4.64 -0.90
N VAL A 36 -6.98 -4.10 0.05
CA VAL A 36 -7.07 -4.57 1.42
C VAL A 36 -8.48 -5.05 1.72
N CYS A 37 -8.58 -6.27 2.22
CA CYS A 37 -9.78 -6.84 2.79
C CYS A 37 -9.95 -6.32 4.23
N LEU A 38 -10.87 -5.39 4.45
CA LEU A 38 -11.01 -4.72 5.75
C LEU A 38 -11.66 -5.61 6.81
N SER A 39 -12.40 -6.66 6.41
CA SER A 39 -13.01 -7.61 7.33
C SER A 39 -12.00 -8.55 7.99
N SER A 40 -10.90 -8.87 7.31
CA SER A 40 -9.81 -9.69 7.87
C SER A 40 -8.67 -8.87 8.48
N ALA A 41 -8.64 -7.55 8.25
CA ALA A 41 -7.57 -6.69 8.71
C ALA A 41 -7.67 -6.29 10.18
N ARG A 42 -6.56 -6.35 10.91
CA ARG A 42 -6.46 -5.76 12.26
C ARG A 42 -6.44 -4.23 12.17
N VAL A 43 -7.30 -3.56 12.95
CA VAL A 43 -7.40 -2.08 12.98
C VAL A 43 -6.06 -1.40 13.25
N ALA A 44 -5.25 -1.93 14.17
CA ALA A 44 -3.93 -1.39 14.49
C ALA A 44 -2.98 -1.41 13.27
N MET A 45 -3.03 -2.49 12.49
CA MET A 45 -2.24 -2.66 11.27
C MET A 45 -2.65 -1.62 10.22
N ILE A 46 -3.96 -1.46 10.01
CA ILE A 46 -4.51 -0.48 9.07
C ILE A 46 -4.18 0.95 9.46
N ARG A 47 -4.24 1.29 10.76
CA ARG A 47 -3.85 2.62 11.26
C ARG A 47 -2.38 2.92 11.00
N SER A 48 -1.50 1.95 11.23
CA SER A 48 -0.06 2.08 10.93
C SER A 48 0.17 2.27 9.43
N LEU A 49 -0.46 1.46 8.60
CA LEU A 49 -0.39 1.54 7.14
C LEU A 49 -0.88 2.89 6.60
N MET A 50 -2.01 3.39 7.10
CA MET A 50 -2.54 4.71 6.71
C MET A 50 -1.55 5.83 7.05
N ARG A 51 -0.94 5.79 8.24
CA ARG A 51 0.03 6.80 8.67
C ARG A 51 1.27 6.78 7.78
N GLN A 52 1.83 5.60 7.53
CA GLN A 52 2.99 5.44 6.65
C GLN A 52 2.69 5.88 5.21
N ALA A 53 1.52 5.52 4.67
CA ALA A 53 1.11 5.94 3.34
C ALA A 53 0.97 7.46 3.25
N TRP A 54 0.40 8.09 4.28
CA TRP A 54 0.25 9.55 4.35
C TRP A 54 1.60 10.27 4.46
N GLU A 55 2.52 9.77 5.29
CA GLU A 55 3.89 10.31 5.40
C GLU A 55 4.62 10.22 4.05
N LYS A 56 4.49 9.10 3.34
CA LYS A 56 5.07 8.93 1.99
C LYS A 56 4.45 9.87 0.97
N ALA A 57 3.13 10.06 1.02
CA ALA A 57 2.44 11.00 0.14
C ALA A 57 2.85 12.46 0.38
N ARG A 58 3.32 12.80 1.59
CA ARG A 58 3.85 14.12 1.94
C ARG A 58 5.32 14.34 1.56
N GLY A 59 6.02 13.29 1.11
CA GLY A 59 7.38 13.41 0.59
C GLY A 59 7.46 14.44 -0.55
N PRO A 60 8.67 14.92 -0.89
CA PRO A 60 8.83 15.99 -1.87
C PRO A 60 8.14 15.61 -3.18
N HIS A 61 7.24 16.47 -3.64
CA HIS A 61 6.67 16.36 -4.96
C HIS A 61 7.83 16.35 -5.95
N PRO A 62 7.89 15.42 -6.93
CA PRO A 62 8.93 15.47 -7.94
C PRO A 62 8.91 16.87 -8.55
N ALA A 63 10.06 17.56 -8.50
CA ALA A 63 10.24 18.81 -9.20
C ALA A 63 9.84 18.55 -10.65
N ARG A 64 8.87 19.32 -11.16
CA ARG A 64 8.48 19.25 -12.57
C ARG A 64 9.76 19.45 -13.37
N ARG A 65 10.24 18.41 -14.06
CA ARG A 65 11.31 18.56 -15.04
C ARG A 65 10.68 19.28 -16.23
N CYS A 66 11.10 20.53 -16.46
CA CYS A 66 10.85 21.26 -17.69
C CYS A 66 11.61 20.60 -18.84
#